data_AF-A0A1Q7LSP9-F1
#
_entry.id   AF-A0A1Q7LSP9-F1
#
_cell.length_a   1.000
_cell.length_b   1.000
_cell.length_c   1.000
_cell.angle_alpha   90.00
_cell.angle_beta   90.00
_cell.angle_gamma   90.00
#
_symmetry.space_group_name_H-M   'P 1'
#
loop_
_entity.id
_entity.type
_entity.pdbx_description
1 polymer ?
#
loop_
_entity_poly.entity_id
_entity_poly.type
_entity_poly.pdbx_seq_one_letter_code
_entity_poly.pdbx_strand_id
1 'polypeptide(L)'
;MGERGKPAERIGEEAALRLVEEVEWKGFLDSHMGDMVIPFMALAKGVSEVTVSRLTHHCLTNARIAEQVVGVKFDVKGELGKPGLLRTNGLGLEAVRAPSSSSARLLFHP
;
A
#
# COMPACT_ATOMS: atom_id res chain seq x y z
N MET A 1 -11.48 16.66 7.32
CA MET A 1 -11.95 16.77 8.72
C MET A 1 -12.72 18.06 8.89
N GLY A 2 -13.67 18.12 9.84
CA GLY A 2 -14.30 19.36 10.34
C GLY A 2 -14.84 20.29 9.25
N GLU A 3 -15.96 19.92 8.62
CA GLU A 3 -16.60 20.84 7.67
C GLU A 3 -17.16 22.06 8.43
N ARG A 4 -16.73 23.26 8.04
CA ARG A 4 -17.12 24.51 8.72
C ARG A 4 -18.64 24.67 8.66
N GLY A 5 -19.25 24.85 9.83
CA GLY A 5 -20.71 25.01 9.96
C GLY A 5 -21.49 23.70 10.09
N LYS A 6 -20.82 22.55 10.12
CA LYS A 6 -21.46 21.24 10.34
C LYS A 6 -21.35 20.83 11.81
N PRO A 7 -22.46 20.41 12.46
CA PRO A 7 -22.44 19.92 13.83
C PRO A 7 -21.52 18.71 13.98
N ALA A 8 -20.87 18.59 15.15
CA ALA A 8 -19.94 17.50 15.44
C ALA A 8 -20.63 16.13 15.41
N GLU A 9 -21.90 16.07 15.81
CA GLU A 9 -22.75 14.87 15.80
C GLU A 9 -22.90 14.33 14.38
N ARG A 10 -23.16 15.21 13.40
CA ARG A 10 -23.31 14.80 12.00
C ARG A 10 -21.98 14.35 11.38
N ILE A 11 -20.87 14.98 11.77
CA ILE A 11 -19.52 14.55 11.36
C ILE A 11 -19.22 13.16 11.94
N GLY A 12 -19.57 12.94 13.21
CA GLY A 12 -19.39 11.66 13.90
C GLY A 12 -20.23 10.56 13.27
N GLU A 13 -21.50 10.83 12.97
CA GLU A 13 -22.40 9.89 12.28
C GLU A 13 -21.84 9.47 10.91
N GLU A 14 -21.41 10.43 10.08
CA GLU A 14 -20.81 10.11 8.78
C GLU A 14 -19.51 9.30 8.90
N ALA A 15 -18.68 9.60 9.90
CA ALA A 15 -17.46 8.83 10.15
C ALA A 15 -17.79 7.40 10.61
N ALA A 16 -18.79 7.23 11.48
CA ALA A 16 -19.24 5.94 11.95
C ALA A 16 -19.81 5.09 10.81
N LEU A 17 -20.65 5.68 9.94
CA LEU A 17 -21.20 5.00 8.77
C LEU A 17 -20.10 4.50 7.82
N ARG A 18 -19.10 5.35 7.52
CA ARG A 18 -17.95 4.94 6.71
C ARG A 18 -17.16 3.79 7.34
N LEU A 19 -16.97 3.83 8.66
CA LEU A 19 -16.29 2.75 9.38
C LEU A 19 -17.09 1.44 9.31
N VAL A 20 -18.41 1.50 9.47
CA VAL A 20 -19.28 0.32 9.34
C VAL A 20 -19.16 -0.27 7.94
N GLU A 21 -19.22 0.54 6.88
CA GLU A 21 -19.02 0.08 5.50
C GLU A 21 -17.67 -0.65 5.33
N GLU A 22 -16.57 -0.08 5.82
CA GLU A 22 -15.24 -0.70 5.72
C GLU A 22 -15.19 -2.06 6.44
N VAL A 23 -15.84 -2.18 7.60
CA VAL A 23 -15.89 -3.42 8.40
C VAL A 23 -16.78 -4.48 7.76
N GLU A 24 -17.94 -4.11 7.20
CA GLU A 24 -18.89 -5.03 6.58
C GLU A 24 -18.31 -5.76 5.36
N TRP A 25 -17.38 -5.12 4.65
CA TRP A 25 -16.81 -5.64 3.40
C TRP A 25 -15.67 -6.63 3.64
N LYS A 26 -15.26 -6.83 4.90
CA LYS A 26 -14.37 -7.91 5.38
C LYS A 26 -13.02 -8.03 4.64
N GLY A 27 -12.51 -6.93 4.10
CA GLY A 27 -11.13 -6.87 3.64
C GLY A 27 -10.15 -6.95 4.82
N PHE A 28 -8.96 -7.50 4.60
CA PHE A 28 -7.90 -7.46 5.61
C PHE A 28 -7.42 -6.01 5.84
N LEU A 29 -7.41 -5.20 4.77
CA LEU A 29 -7.08 -3.78 4.81
C LEU A 29 -8.30 -2.93 4.48
N ASP A 30 -8.43 -1.77 5.11
CA ASP A 30 -9.35 -0.72 4.67
C ASP A 30 -8.92 -0.12 3.32
N SER A 31 -9.80 0.67 2.71
CA SER A 31 -9.57 1.26 1.40
C SER A 31 -8.35 2.17 1.32
N HIS A 32 -8.04 2.93 2.37
CA HIS A 32 -6.90 3.84 2.41
C HIS A 32 -5.60 3.05 2.63
N MET A 33 -5.62 2.04 3.48
CA MET A 33 -4.48 1.16 3.68
C MET A 33 -4.19 0.34 2.40
N GLY A 34 -5.23 -0.01 1.63
CA GLY A 34 -5.09 -0.61 0.30
C GLY A 34 -4.31 0.26 -0.68
N ASP A 35 -4.48 1.58 -0.65
CA ASP A 35 -3.70 2.52 -1.48
C ASP A 35 -2.23 2.56 -1.05
N MET A 36 -1.99 2.51 0.27
CA MET A 36 -0.67 2.69 0.90
C MET A 36 0.21 1.45 0.83
N VAL A 37 -0.36 0.24 0.79
CA VAL A 37 0.41 -1.01 0.88
C VAL A 37 1.18 -1.35 -0.40
N ILE A 38 0.76 -0.80 -1.55
CA ILE A 38 1.27 -1.15 -2.88
C ILE A 38 2.80 -1.07 -3.00
N PRO A 39 3.50 0.02 -2.60
CA PRO A 39 4.95 0.10 -2.74
C PRO A 39 5.67 -0.97 -1.92
N PHE A 40 5.13 -1.32 -0.75
CA PHE A 40 5.71 -2.35 0.11
C PHE A 40 5.55 -3.73 -0.50
N MET A 41 4.37 -4.05 -1.04
CA MET A 41 4.15 -5.31 -1.77
C MET A 41 5.08 -5.42 -2.98
N ALA A 42 5.26 -4.33 -3.72
CA ALA A 42 6.11 -4.28 -4.91
C ALA A 42 7.60 -4.47 -4.59
N LEU A 43 8.06 -4.01 -3.42
CA LEU A 43 9.46 -4.12 -3.00
C LEU A 43 9.76 -5.39 -2.20
N ALA A 44 8.75 -6.01 -1.58
CA ALA A 44 8.90 -7.22 -0.78
C ALA A 44 9.48 -8.38 -1.59
N LYS A 45 10.10 -9.34 -0.90
CA LYS A 45 10.65 -10.55 -1.52
C LYS A 45 9.56 -11.61 -1.65
N GLY A 46 9.30 -12.05 -2.88
CA GLY A 46 8.35 -13.12 -3.18
C GLY A 46 6.91 -12.63 -3.32
N VAL A 47 5.95 -13.54 -3.15
CA VAL A 47 4.52 -13.26 -3.37
C VAL A 47 3.91 -12.52 -2.19
N SER A 48 3.36 -11.35 -2.47
CA SER A 48 2.47 -10.63 -1.55
C SER A 48 1.03 -10.75 -2.04
N GLU A 49 0.10 -11.06 -1.15
CA GLU A 49 -1.33 -11.17 -1.43
C GLU A 49 -2.13 -10.60 -0.26
N VAL A 50 -3.10 -9.74 -0.55
CA VAL A 50 -3.94 -9.11 0.48
C VAL A 50 -5.32 -8.76 -0.07
N THR A 51 -6.35 -8.83 0.78
CA THR A 51 -7.69 -8.34 0.45
C THR A 51 -7.88 -6.92 0.97
N VAL A 52 -8.55 -6.10 0.17
CA VAL A 52 -8.95 -4.73 0.53
C VAL A 52 -10.47 -4.66 0.59
N SER A 53 -10.97 -3.91 1.57
CA SER A 53 -12.39 -3.67 1.74
C SER A 53 -12.97 -2.96 0.51
N ARG A 54 -12.22 -2.10 -0.18
CA ARG A 54 -12.70 -1.41 -1.39
C ARG A 54 -11.56 -1.02 -2.31
N LEU A 55 -11.66 -1.38 -3.59
CA LEU A 55 -10.74 -0.90 -4.62
C LEU A 55 -11.04 0.57 -4.93
N THR A 56 -10.05 1.44 -4.74
CA THR A 56 -10.13 2.86 -5.10
C THR A 56 -9.40 3.13 -6.42
N HIS A 57 -9.61 4.32 -7.00
CA HIS A 57 -8.78 4.76 -8.13
C HIS A 57 -7.30 4.87 -7.75
N HIS A 58 -6.99 5.34 -6.52
CA HIS A 58 -5.61 5.46 -6.05
C HIS A 58 -4.93 4.10 -5.94
N CYS A 59 -5.62 3.07 -5.46
CA CYS A 59 -5.12 1.70 -5.42
C CYS A 59 -4.72 1.20 -6.82
N LEU A 60 -5.62 1.35 -7.81
CA LEU A 60 -5.37 0.91 -9.18
C LEU A 60 -4.24 1.71 -9.85
N THR A 61 -4.22 3.03 -9.66
CA THR A 61 -3.16 3.89 -10.19
C THR A 61 -1.82 3.59 -9.53
N ASN A 62 -1.77 3.43 -8.21
CA ASN A 62 -0.54 3.09 -7.48
C ASN A 62 0.00 1.74 -7.94
N ALA A 63 -0.86 0.73 -8.11
CA ALA A 63 -0.46 -0.57 -8.65
C ALA A 63 0.19 -0.38 -10.03
N ARG A 64 -0.46 0.37 -10.93
CA ARG A 64 0.06 0.63 -12.27
C ARG A 64 1.38 1.40 -12.26
N ILE A 65 1.52 2.40 -11.40
CA ILE A 65 2.77 3.16 -11.24
C ILE A 65 3.89 2.22 -10.73
N ALA A 66 3.60 1.37 -9.74
CA ALA A 66 4.58 0.40 -9.24
C ALA A 66 5.06 -0.55 -10.35
N GLU A 67 4.17 -1.03 -11.22
CA GLU A 67 4.57 -1.83 -12.39
C GLU A 67 5.53 -1.09 -13.32
N GLN A 68 5.34 0.21 -13.51
CA GLN A 68 6.17 1.04 -14.38
C GLN A 68 7.53 1.38 -13.75
N VAL A 69 7.55 1.65 -12.45
CA VAL A 69 8.75 2.13 -11.74
C VAL A 69 9.69 0.99 -11.39
N VAL A 70 9.18 -0.14 -10.89
CA VAL A 70 10.02 -1.26 -10.41
C VAL A 70 9.86 -2.56 -11.23
N GLY A 71 9.01 -2.56 -12.26
CA GLY A 71 8.91 -3.67 -13.22
C GLY A 71 8.12 -4.89 -12.74
N VAL A 72 7.46 -4.83 -11.58
CA VAL A 72 6.59 -5.92 -11.10
C VAL A 72 5.26 -5.96 -11.86
N LYS A 73 4.43 -6.97 -11.59
CA LYS A 73 3.05 -7.07 -12.08
C LYS A 73 2.07 -7.23 -10.94
N PHE A 74 0.97 -6.49 -10.99
CA PHE A 74 -0.13 -6.64 -10.04
C PHE A 74 -1.29 -7.39 -10.70
N ASP A 75 -1.69 -8.50 -10.08
CA ASP A 75 -2.97 -9.16 -10.35
C ASP A 75 -4.00 -8.57 -9.37
N VAL A 76 -4.91 -7.77 -9.90
CA VAL A 76 -5.99 -7.12 -9.13
C VAL A 76 -7.31 -7.78 -9.52
N LYS A 77 -8.00 -8.35 -8.54
CA LYS A 77 -9.33 -8.94 -8.71
C LYS A 77 -10.37 -8.14 -7.96
N GLY A 78 -11.53 -7.93 -8.59
CA GLY A 78 -12.63 -7.13 -8.05
C GLY A 78 -13.00 -5.99 -8.98
N GLU A 79 -13.99 -5.22 -8.57
CA GLU A 79 -14.49 -4.05 -9.30
C GLU A 79 -14.18 -2.77 -8.54
N LEU A 80 -14.04 -1.65 -9.26
CA LEU A 80 -13.86 -0.34 -8.64
C LEU A 80 -15.02 -0.05 -7.68
N GLY A 81 -14.69 0.36 -6.46
CA GLY A 81 -15.68 0.60 -5.41
C GLY A 81 -16.28 -0.67 -4.82
N LYS A 82 -15.76 -1.87 -5.14
CA LYS A 82 -16.11 -3.20 -4.58
C LYS A 82 -14.91 -3.76 -3.78
N PRO A 83 -15.10 -4.78 -2.90
CA PRO A 83 -13.95 -5.44 -2.27
C PRO A 83 -13.07 -6.06 -3.34
N GLY A 84 -11.78 -6.19 -3.04
CA GLY A 84 -10.83 -6.71 -4.01
C GLY A 84 -9.67 -7.49 -3.40
N LEU A 85 -8.94 -8.18 -4.26
CA LEU A 85 -7.71 -8.88 -3.96
C LEU A 85 -6.57 -8.21 -4.74
N LEU A 86 -5.49 -7.88 -4.04
CA LEU A 86 -4.24 -7.40 -4.60
C LEU A 86 -3.19 -8.49 -4.47
N ARG A 87 -2.53 -8.84 -5.57
CA ARG A 87 -1.47 -9.83 -5.58
C ARG A 87 -0.32 -9.40 -6.46
N THR A 88 0.91 -9.59 -6.00
CA THR A 88 2.12 -9.34 -6.80
C THR A 88 3.27 -10.25 -6.38
N ASN A 89 4.21 -10.49 -7.29
CA ASN A 89 5.52 -11.03 -6.95
C ASN A 89 6.50 -9.86 -6.89
N GLY A 90 6.89 -9.47 -5.68
CA GLY A 90 7.69 -8.28 -5.45
C GLY A 90 9.15 -8.44 -5.89
N LEU A 91 9.82 -7.30 -6.06
CA LEU A 91 11.19 -7.20 -6.55
C LEU A 91 12.22 -7.89 -5.63
N GLY A 92 11.92 -7.98 -4.33
CA GLY A 92 12.87 -8.48 -3.33
C GLY A 92 14.02 -7.51 -3.09
N LEU A 93 13.72 -6.23 -2.88
CA LEU A 93 14.73 -5.22 -2.58
C LEU A 93 15.34 -5.50 -1.19
N GLU A 94 16.63 -5.83 -1.16
CA GLU A 94 17.40 -5.99 0.09
C GLU A 94 18.17 -4.70 0.37
N ALA A 95 18.14 -4.23 1.63
CA ALA A 95 18.91 -3.05 2.02
C ALA A 95 20.41 -3.33 1.82
N VAL A 96 21.09 -2.47 1.05
CA VAL A 96 22.55 -2.48 1.01
C VAL A 96 23.03 -2.12 2.41
N ARG A 97 23.63 -3.08 3.12
CA ARG A 97 24.31 -2.79 4.39
C ARG A 97 25.31 -1.69 4.13
N ALA A 98 25.19 -0.57 4.85
CA ALA A 98 26.28 0.40 4.94
C ALA A 98 27.56 -0.36 5.30
N PRO A 99 28.70 -0.11 4.64
CA PRO A 99 29.93 -0.81 4.94
C PRO A 99 30.19 -0.70 6.44
N SER A 100 30.34 -1.84 7.12
CA SER A 100 30.82 -1.83 8.49
C SER A 100 32.18 -1.15 8.49
N SER A 101 32.43 -0.31 9.50
CA SER A 101 33.58 0.59 9.64
C SER A 101 34.95 -0.11 9.77
N SER A 102 35.09 -1.37 9.35
CA SER A 102 36.28 -2.19 9.59
C SER A 102 37.15 -2.45 8.36
N SER A 103 36.79 -1.96 7.16
CA SER A 103 37.58 -2.21 5.94
C SER A 103 37.99 -0.96 5.15
N ALA A 104 38.03 0.21 5.80
CA ALA A 104 38.77 1.35 5.25
C ALA A 104 40.28 1.21 5.54
N ARG A 105 40.92 0.14 5.05
CA ARG A 105 42.39 0.13 4.93
C ARG A 105 42.74 0.75 3.58
N LEU A 106 43.13 2.02 3.68
CA LEU A 106 43.77 2.85 2.67
C LEU A 106 44.60 2.04 1.65
N LEU A 107 44.13 2.02 0.41
CA LEU A 107 44.96 1.76 -0.76
C LEU A 107 45.59 3.09 -1.20
N PHE A 108 46.66 3.49 -0.51
CA PHE A 108 47.64 4.42 -1.05
C PHE A 108 49.04 3.87 -0.74
N HIS A 109 49.73 3.44 -1.78
CA HIS A 109 51.18 3.24 -1.81
C HIS A 109 51.62 3.17 -3.28
N PRO A 110 52.85 3.59 -3.63
CA PRO A 110 53.68 4.70 -3.11
C PRO A 110 53.63 5.94 -4.03
#